data_AF-A0A502KKQ7-F1
#
_entry.id   AF-A0A502KKQ7-F1
#
_cell.length_a   1.000
_cell.length_b   1.000
_cell.length_c   1.000
_cell.angle_alpha   90.00
_cell.angle_beta   90.00
_cell.angle_gamma   90.00
#
_symmetry.space_group_name_H-M   'P 1'
#
loop_
_entity.id
_entity.type
_entity.pdbx_description
1 polymer ?
#
loop_
_entity_poly.entity_id
_entity_poly.type
_entity_poly.pdbx_seq_one_letter_code
_entity_poly.pdbx_strand_id
1 'polypeptide(L)'
;MFNKDYTQWFYVCVLLCFLCSFNAQAKKKCKPLLEKLHNIQSLQRSSYSAKRGQSLRAREDKAREKWWQCEHPSYGKSKGKNYSKSKKQQSSKKKFKHQVNNQQRYVNYSMKKNSSRSFNYKDKKYADSPFKTERAISLKSSYEGKMQQAWLSYYQQPKQCVKPKAIATFAYCSEDRLAQKIAFEQSYKE
;
A
#
# COMPACT_ATOMS: atom_id res chain seq x y z
N MET A 1 -27.09 -58.42 2.56
CA MET A 1 -27.10 -57.40 1.48
C MET A 1 -26.47 -56.10 1.99
N PHE A 2 -25.15 -56.04 2.21
CA PHE A 2 -24.45 -54.83 2.72
C PHE A 2 -23.21 -54.41 1.91
N ASN A 3 -22.92 -55.09 0.78
CA ASN A 3 -21.71 -54.83 -0.03
C ASN A 3 -21.93 -53.88 -1.23
N LYS A 4 -23.18 -53.47 -1.52
CA LYS A 4 -23.49 -52.61 -2.67
C LYS A 4 -23.25 -51.12 -2.39
N ASP A 5 -23.29 -50.71 -1.13
CA ASP A 5 -23.07 -49.31 -0.77
C ASP A 5 -21.59 -48.94 -0.87
N TYR A 6 -20.67 -49.84 -0.48
CA TYR A 6 -19.22 -49.60 -0.56
C TYR A 6 -18.70 -49.48 -1.99
N THR A 7 -19.24 -50.27 -2.94
CA THR A 7 -18.84 -50.18 -4.34
C THR A 7 -19.31 -48.87 -4.97
N GLN A 8 -20.51 -48.39 -4.63
CA GLN A 8 -21.01 -47.11 -5.12
C GLN A 8 -20.18 -45.92 -4.59
N TRP A 9 -19.83 -45.92 -3.30
CA TRP A 9 -18.94 -44.91 -2.73
C TRP A 9 -17.53 -44.96 -3.33
N PHE A 10 -17.02 -46.15 -3.64
CA PHE A 10 -15.72 -46.31 -4.31
C PHE A 10 -15.70 -45.66 -5.70
N TYR A 11 -16.74 -45.89 -6.52
CA TYR A 11 -16.83 -45.26 -7.85
C TYR A 11 -16.97 -43.74 -7.78
N VAL A 12 -17.72 -43.22 -6.79
CA VAL A 12 -17.83 -41.76 -6.55
C VAL A 12 -16.48 -41.16 -6.16
N CYS A 13 -15.73 -41.82 -5.27
CA CYS A 13 -14.38 -41.38 -4.88
C CYS A 13 -13.39 -41.39 -6.05
N VAL A 14 -13.43 -42.42 -6.91
CA VAL A 14 -12.54 -42.49 -8.10
C VAL A 14 -12.87 -41.40 -9.12
N LEU A 15 -14.16 -41.13 -9.37
CA LEU A 15 -14.60 -40.02 -10.24
C LEU A 15 -14.18 -38.65 -9.70
N LEU A 16 -14.29 -38.43 -8.38
CA LEU A 16 -13.86 -37.19 -7.72
C LEU A 16 -12.34 -36.98 -7.86
N CYS A 17 -11.55 -38.04 -7.67
CA CYS A 17 -10.09 -37.99 -7.82
C CYS A 17 -9.65 -37.66 -9.26
N PHE A 18 -10.40 -38.11 -10.27
CA PHE A 18 -10.11 -37.80 -11.67
C PHE A 18 -10.33 -36.31 -11.99
N LEU A 19 -11.36 -35.69 -11.43
CA LEU A 19 -11.66 -34.26 -11.63
C LEU A 19 -10.66 -33.33 -10.94
N CYS A 20 -10.03 -33.75 -9.84
CA CYS A 20 -9.02 -32.97 -9.13
C CYS A 20 -7.66 -32.89 -9.85
N SER A 21 -7.34 -33.87 -10.71
CA SER A 21 -6.01 -33.98 -11.32
C SER A 21 -5.75 -32.97 -12.47
N PHE A 22 -6.80 -32.50 -13.16
CA PHE A 22 -6.66 -31.59 -14.30
C PHE A 22 -6.25 -30.14 -13.91
N ASN A 23 -6.53 -29.71 -12.67
CA ASN A 23 -6.21 -28.34 -12.22
C ASN A 23 -4.73 -28.13 -11.87
N ALA A 24 -3.94 -29.19 -11.76
CA ALA A 24 -2.55 -29.12 -11.32
C ALA A 24 -1.56 -28.65 -12.41
N GLN A 25 -1.92 -28.76 -13.69
CA GLN A 25 -0.99 -28.50 -14.79
C GLN A 25 -0.94 -27.03 -15.25
N ALA A 26 -2.00 -26.24 -15.02
CA ALA A 26 -2.04 -24.82 -15.37
C ALA A 26 -1.11 -23.97 -14.48
N LYS A 27 -1.08 -24.24 -13.17
CA LYS A 27 -0.29 -23.47 -12.19
C LYS A 27 1.23 -23.62 -12.34
N LYS A 28 1.70 -24.72 -12.97
CA LYS A 28 3.14 -24.95 -13.20
C LYS A 28 3.78 -23.87 -14.10
N LYS A 29 3.01 -23.27 -15.02
CA LYS A 29 3.51 -22.23 -15.94
C LYS A 29 3.71 -20.86 -15.29
N CYS A 30 3.07 -20.61 -14.14
CA CYS A 30 3.14 -19.32 -13.44
C CYS A 30 4.29 -19.25 -12.42
N LYS A 31 4.88 -20.39 -12.04
CA LYS A 31 6.04 -20.49 -11.14
C LYS A 31 7.23 -19.59 -11.51
N PRO A 32 7.73 -19.54 -12.77
CA PRO A 32 8.85 -18.66 -13.12
C PRO A 32 8.51 -17.17 -13.00
N LEU A 33 7.24 -16.78 -13.14
CA LEU A 33 6.80 -15.40 -12.94
C LEU A 33 6.80 -15.02 -11.46
N LEU A 34 6.42 -15.95 -10.59
CA LEU A 34 6.47 -15.80 -9.14
C LEU A 34 7.92 -15.68 -8.65
N GLU A 35 8.81 -16.53 -9.13
CA GLU A 35 10.24 -16.47 -8.80
C GLU A 35 10.86 -15.12 -9.19
N LYS A 36 10.51 -14.61 -10.37
CA LYS A 36 10.92 -13.27 -10.82
C LYS A 36 10.39 -12.16 -9.91
N LEU A 37 9.17 -12.29 -9.39
CA LEU A 37 8.61 -11.34 -8.42
C LEU A 37 9.40 -11.37 -7.10
N HIS A 38 9.72 -12.56 -6.58
CA HIS A 38 10.51 -12.71 -5.36
C HIS A 38 11.94 -12.16 -5.49
N ASN A 39 12.57 -12.34 -6.66
CA ASN A 39 13.87 -11.75 -6.95
C ASN A 39 13.83 -10.21 -6.92
N ILE A 40 12.79 -9.60 -7.51
CA ILE A 40 12.63 -8.14 -7.44
C ILE A 40 12.39 -7.68 -6.00
N GLN A 41 11.62 -8.42 -5.22
CA GLN A 41 11.39 -8.12 -3.81
C GLN A 41 12.66 -8.26 -2.96
N SER A 42 13.55 -9.23 -3.22
CA SER A 42 14.83 -9.33 -2.52
C SER A 42 15.75 -8.17 -2.87
N LEU A 43 15.77 -7.73 -4.14
CA LEU A 43 16.47 -6.52 -4.57
C LEU A 43 15.90 -5.24 -3.94
N GLN A 44 14.60 -5.22 -3.65
CA GLN A 44 13.95 -4.08 -2.99
C GLN A 44 14.35 -3.98 -1.51
N ARG A 45 14.54 -5.12 -0.83
CA ARG A 45 15.07 -5.17 0.55
C ARG A 45 16.53 -4.71 0.64
N SER A 46 17.33 -4.92 -0.41
CA SER A 46 18.74 -4.49 -0.49
C SER A 46 18.97 -3.16 -1.23
N SER A 47 17.90 -2.38 -1.46
CA SER A 47 18.01 -1.12 -2.21
C SER A 47 18.34 0.08 -1.31
N TYR A 48 19.59 0.56 -1.37
CA TYR A 48 20.10 1.67 -0.55
C TYR A 48 19.82 3.10 -1.07
N SER A 49 19.06 3.26 -2.17
CA SER A 49 18.77 4.58 -2.75
C SER A 49 17.30 4.73 -3.13
N ALA A 50 16.73 5.93 -2.88
CA ALA A 50 15.34 6.26 -3.20
C ALA A 50 15.02 6.11 -4.70
N LYS A 51 15.91 6.59 -5.57
CA LYS A 51 15.72 6.48 -7.04
C LYS A 51 15.75 5.03 -7.50
N ARG A 52 16.63 4.21 -6.90
CA ARG A 52 16.71 2.77 -7.16
C ARG A 52 15.44 2.06 -6.68
N GLY A 53 14.97 2.38 -5.47
CA GLY A 53 13.73 1.85 -4.90
C GLY A 53 12.50 2.13 -5.76
N GLN A 54 12.35 3.36 -6.27
CA GLN A 54 11.25 3.71 -7.18
C GLN A 54 11.27 2.89 -8.48
N SER A 55 12.45 2.72 -9.09
CA SER A 55 12.57 1.90 -10.30
C SER A 55 12.33 0.41 -10.05
N LEU A 56 12.74 -0.12 -8.89
CA LEU A 56 12.45 -1.50 -8.48
C LEU A 56 10.96 -1.70 -8.22
N ARG A 57 10.29 -0.74 -7.59
CA ARG A 57 8.84 -0.79 -7.37
C ARG A 57 8.05 -0.84 -8.68
N ALA A 58 8.41 -0.01 -9.66
CA ALA A 58 7.81 -0.08 -11.00
C ALA A 58 8.08 -1.42 -11.72
N ARG A 59 9.19 -2.11 -11.40
CA ARG A 59 9.48 -3.46 -11.91
C ARG A 59 8.68 -4.53 -11.15
N GLU A 60 8.50 -4.37 -9.84
CA GLU A 60 7.70 -5.24 -8.99
C GLU A 60 6.25 -5.25 -9.47
N ASP A 61 5.65 -4.08 -9.67
CA ASP A 61 4.26 -3.92 -10.11
C ASP A 61 3.99 -4.65 -11.43
N LYS A 62 4.89 -4.50 -12.42
CA LYS A 62 4.80 -5.19 -13.71
C LYS A 62 4.96 -6.70 -13.60
N ALA A 63 5.82 -7.17 -12.70
CA ALA A 63 6.01 -8.61 -12.48
C ALA A 63 4.80 -9.22 -11.75
N ARG A 64 4.25 -8.49 -10.78
CA ARG A 64 3.05 -8.86 -10.03
C ARG A 64 1.83 -8.94 -10.93
N GLU A 65 1.62 -7.94 -11.79
CA GLU A 65 0.52 -7.94 -12.75
C GLU A 65 0.57 -9.18 -13.67
N LYS A 66 1.77 -9.49 -14.22
CA LYS A 66 1.96 -10.67 -15.09
C LYS A 66 1.72 -11.99 -14.35
N TRP A 67 2.20 -12.10 -13.12
CA TRP A 67 1.94 -13.28 -12.29
C TRP A 67 0.44 -13.40 -11.95
N TRP A 68 -0.21 -12.30 -11.58
CA TRP A 68 -1.63 -12.27 -11.24
C TRP A 68 -2.52 -12.65 -12.44
N GLN A 69 -2.20 -12.16 -13.65
CA GLN A 69 -2.88 -12.56 -14.88
C GLN A 69 -2.70 -14.05 -15.20
N CYS A 70 -1.54 -14.62 -14.87
CA CYS A 70 -1.27 -16.05 -15.06
C CYS A 70 -2.06 -16.91 -14.06
N GLU A 71 -2.13 -16.50 -12.79
CA GLU A 71 -2.82 -17.24 -11.72
C GLU A 71 -4.35 -17.09 -11.82
N HIS A 72 -4.85 -15.91 -12.21
CA HIS A 72 -6.28 -15.58 -12.32
C HIS A 72 -6.67 -15.17 -13.75
N PRO A 73 -6.63 -16.09 -14.73
CA PRO A 73 -6.94 -15.78 -16.13
C PRO A 73 -8.38 -15.28 -16.36
N SER A 74 -9.31 -15.57 -15.44
CA SER A 74 -10.71 -15.13 -15.51
C SER A 74 -10.91 -13.66 -15.09
N TYR A 75 -10.06 -13.12 -14.20
CA TYR A 75 -10.19 -11.76 -13.64
C TYR A 75 -9.50 -10.68 -14.50
N GLY A 76 -8.77 -11.09 -15.54
CA GLY A 76 -7.77 -10.27 -16.23
C GLY A 76 -7.97 -10.08 -17.73
N LYS A 77 -9.20 -10.08 -18.27
CA LYS A 77 -9.46 -9.52 -19.61
C LYS A 77 -9.42 -7.98 -19.56
N SER A 78 -8.30 -7.40 -19.15
CA SER A 78 -8.01 -6.00 -19.42
C SER A 78 -7.52 -5.89 -20.88
N LYS A 79 -8.21 -5.03 -21.63
CA LYS A 79 -8.04 -4.75 -23.06
C LYS A 79 -6.58 -4.89 -23.53
N GLY A 80 -6.37 -5.74 -24.52
CA GLY A 80 -5.07 -5.95 -25.16
C GLY A 80 -4.46 -4.63 -25.62
N LYS A 81 -3.38 -4.20 -24.96
CA LYS A 81 -2.32 -3.49 -25.67
C LYS A 81 -1.48 -4.58 -26.31
N ASN A 82 -1.62 -4.70 -27.62
CA ASN A 82 -0.80 -5.56 -28.48
C ASN A 82 0.65 -5.51 -28.01
N TYR A 83 1.13 -6.59 -27.40
CA TYR A 83 2.56 -6.84 -27.26
C TYR A 83 3.05 -7.28 -28.64
N SER A 84 3.20 -6.31 -29.54
CA SER A 84 3.93 -6.52 -30.78
C SER A 84 5.39 -6.75 -30.42
N LYS A 85 5.76 -8.03 -30.53
CA LYS A 85 7.10 -8.60 -30.67
C LYS A 85 8.10 -7.58 -31.26
N SER A 86 8.83 -6.87 -30.41
CA SER A 86 10.01 -6.10 -30.82
C SER A 86 11.11 -7.10 -31.16
N LYS A 87 11.29 -7.38 -32.45
CA LYS A 87 12.44 -8.09 -33.02
C LYS A 87 13.74 -7.48 -32.48
N LYS A 88 14.68 -8.36 -32.13
CA LYS A 88 16.08 -8.06 -31.90
C LYS A 88 16.76 -7.81 -33.26
N GLN A 89 17.86 -7.05 -33.22
CA GLN A 89 18.79 -6.65 -34.29
C GLN A 89 18.42 -5.29 -34.92
N GLN A 90 19.30 -4.29 -35.01
CA GLN A 90 20.75 -4.36 -35.25
C GLN A 90 21.44 -3.06 -34.79
N SER A 91 22.73 -3.21 -34.48
CA SER A 91 23.72 -2.16 -34.33
C SER A 91 23.66 -1.10 -35.43
N SER A 92 23.62 0.18 -35.04
CA SER A 92 24.40 1.21 -35.73
C SER A 92 24.73 2.34 -34.76
N LYS A 93 26.03 2.62 -34.65
CA LYS A 93 26.59 3.77 -33.94
C LYS A 93 26.02 5.03 -34.58
N LYS A 94 25.20 5.79 -33.85
CA LYS A 94 25.08 7.23 -34.07
C LYS A 94 25.41 7.95 -32.77
N LYS A 95 26.67 8.42 -32.72
CA LYS A 95 27.14 9.44 -31.79
C LYS A 95 26.21 10.66 -31.96
N PHE A 96 25.43 10.99 -30.94
CA PHE A 96 24.96 12.34 -30.74
C PHE A 96 25.50 12.83 -29.41
N LYS A 97 26.31 13.89 -29.50
CA LYS A 97 26.88 14.66 -28.40
C LYS A 97 25.79 14.97 -27.37
N HIS A 98 25.89 14.38 -26.18
CA HIS A 98 25.25 14.96 -25.01
C HIS A 98 26.16 16.09 -24.53
N GLN A 99 25.89 17.31 -25.00
CA GLN A 99 26.26 18.48 -24.23
C GLN A 99 25.41 18.50 -22.97
N VAL A 100 26.12 18.33 -21.86
CA VAL A 100 25.68 18.60 -20.51
C VAL A 100 25.20 20.04 -20.46
N ASN A 101 23.93 20.26 -20.13
CA ASN A 101 23.58 21.44 -19.38
C ASN A 101 22.76 21.02 -18.16
N ASN A 102 23.44 21.11 -17.02
CA ASN A 102 22.97 20.77 -15.71
C ASN A 102 22.08 21.91 -15.21
N GLN A 103 20.79 21.84 -15.48
CA GLN A 103 19.81 22.65 -14.77
C GLN A 103 18.70 21.75 -14.24
N GLN A 104 18.65 21.75 -12.91
CA GLN A 104 17.71 21.07 -12.05
C GLN A 104 16.28 21.26 -12.54
N ARG A 105 15.64 20.19 -13.05
CA ARG A 105 14.18 20.17 -13.17
C ARG A 105 13.57 19.87 -11.80
N TYR A 106 13.53 20.91 -10.97
CA TYR A 106 12.48 21.05 -9.98
C TYR A 106 11.16 21.18 -10.76
N VAL A 107 10.21 20.29 -10.51
CA VAL A 107 8.86 20.40 -11.06
C VAL A 107 8.18 21.60 -10.41
N ASN A 108 8.23 22.74 -11.10
CA ASN A 108 7.42 23.91 -10.80
C ASN A 108 5.96 23.57 -11.09
N TYR A 109 5.19 23.27 -10.04
CA TYR A 109 3.74 23.42 -10.10
C TYR A 109 3.45 24.92 -10.13
N SER A 110 3.34 25.49 -11.33
CA SER A 110 2.89 26.87 -11.50
C SER A 110 1.44 26.97 -11.03
N MET A 111 1.23 27.69 -9.93
CA MET A 111 -0.10 28.17 -9.53
C MET A 111 -0.69 29.01 -10.66
N LYS A 112 -1.67 28.43 -11.37
CA LYS A 112 -2.52 29.17 -12.29
C LYS A 112 -3.49 30.01 -11.44
N LYS A 113 -3.08 31.23 -11.07
CA LYS A 113 -3.99 32.25 -10.53
C LYS A 113 -4.94 32.66 -11.66
N ASN A 114 -6.18 32.19 -11.61
CA ASN A 114 -7.27 32.76 -12.40
C ASN A 114 -8.51 32.96 -11.52
N SER A 115 -8.91 34.23 -11.44
CA SER A 115 -10.26 34.74 -11.19
C SER A 115 -10.88 34.47 -9.82
N SER A 116 -11.08 35.55 -9.06
CA SER A 116 -11.97 35.62 -7.90
C SER A 116 -13.41 35.25 -8.29
N ARG A 117 -13.74 33.97 -8.24
CA ARG A 117 -15.13 33.53 -8.14
C ARG A 117 -15.54 33.75 -6.69
N SER A 118 -16.51 34.64 -6.48
CA SER A 118 -17.19 34.81 -5.20
C SER A 118 -17.61 33.43 -4.67
N PHE A 119 -16.98 32.99 -3.59
CA PHE A 119 -17.29 31.72 -2.96
C PHE A 119 -18.61 31.89 -2.20
N ASN A 120 -19.73 31.59 -2.84
CA ASN A 120 -21.00 31.43 -2.15
C ASN A 120 -20.86 30.21 -1.23
N TYR A 121 -20.65 30.46 0.07
CA TYR A 121 -20.67 29.43 1.11
C TYR A 121 -22.11 28.96 1.28
N LYS A 122 -22.56 28.11 0.36
CA LYS A 122 -23.66 27.20 0.64
C LYS A 122 -23.01 25.99 1.30
N ASP A 123 -23.23 25.83 2.60
CA ASP A 123 -22.89 24.64 3.36
C ASP A 123 -23.28 23.41 2.56
N LYS A 124 -22.30 22.76 1.92
CA LYS A 124 -22.49 21.43 1.38
C LYS A 124 -22.66 20.53 2.59
N LYS A 125 -23.91 20.31 2.99
CA LYS A 125 -24.26 19.20 3.86
C LYS A 125 -23.68 17.95 3.20
N TYR A 126 -22.64 17.38 3.82
CA TYR A 126 -22.03 16.12 3.42
C TYR A 126 -23.05 15.00 3.65
N ALA A 127 -24.10 14.97 2.84
CA ALA A 127 -25.19 14.00 2.96
C ALA A 127 -24.70 12.57 2.66
N ASP A 128 -23.68 12.46 1.79
CA ASP A 128 -23.17 11.19 1.24
C ASP A 128 -21.67 10.97 1.50
N SER A 129 -21.15 11.42 2.65
CA SER A 129 -19.81 10.98 3.07
C SER A 129 -19.87 9.49 3.42
N PRO A 130 -18.95 8.64 2.93
CA PRO A 130 -18.84 7.24 3.37
C PRO A 130 -18.54 7.10 4.88
N PHE A 131 -18.26 8.22 5.57
CA PHE A 131 -18.05 8.31 7.01
C PHE A 131 -19.29 8.78 7.80
N LYS A 132 -20.47 8.88 7.17
CA LYS A 132 -21.71 9.18 7.88
C LYS A 132 -22.14 7.94 8.65
N THR A 133 -21.86 7.89 9.95
CA THR A 133 -22.32 6.81 10.83
C THR A 133 -23.28 7.37 11.87
N GLU A 134 -24.45 6.74 12.00
CA GLU A 134 -25.43 7.04 13.06
C GLU A 134 -25.04 6.42 14.42
N ARG A 135 -23.96 5.63 14.44
CA ARG A 135 -23.41 5.03 15.65
C ARG A 135 -22.77 6.11 16.51
N ALA A 136 -22.98 6.02 17.82
CA ALA A 136 -22.26 6.84 18.78
C ALA A 136 -20.74 6.67 18.58
N ILE A 137 -20.04 7.77 18.34
CA ILE A 137 -18.59 7.77 18.23
C ILE A 137 -18.05 7.62 19.66
N SER A 138 -17.75 6.38 20.06
CA SER A 138 -17.09 6.11 21.32
C SER A 138 -15.61 6.45 21.19
N LEU A 139 -15.23 7.64 21.66
CA LEU A 139 -13.83 8.02 21.75
C LEU A 139 -13.22 7.29 22.96
N LYS A 140 -12.52 6.18 22.71
CA LYS A 140 -11.80 5.44 23.75
C LYS A 140 -10.52 6.20 24.11
N SER A 141 -10.60 7.11 25.09
CA SER A 141 -9.44 7.78 25.66
C SER A 141 -8.66 6.83 26.56
N SER A 142 -7.37 7.13 26.78
CA SER A 142 -6.54 6.36 27.73
C SER A 142 -6.95 6.56 29.19
N TYR A 143 -7.64 7.66 29.49
CA TYR A 143 -8.12 8.04 30.82
C TYR A 143 -9.61 8.39 30.73
N GLU A 144 -10.36 8.13 31.81
CA GLU A 144 -11.80 8.38 31.89
C GLU A 144 -12.13 9.34 33.06
N GLY A 145 -13.24 10.07 32.92
CA GLY A 145 -13.80 10.91 33.98
C GLY A 145 -12.84 12.00 34.48
N LYS A 146 -12.65 12.06 35.81
CA LYS A 146 -11.83 13.10 36.47
C LYS A 146 -10.35 13.00 36.09
N MET A 147 -9.83 11.79 35.90
CA MET A 147 -8.43 11.58 35.52
C MET A 147 -8.16 12.14 34.12
N GLN A 148 -9.14 12.05 33.21
CA GLN A 148 -9.04 12.66 31.89
C GLN A 148 -8.98 14.19 31.97
N GLN A 149 -9.83 14.81 32.79
CA GLN A 149 -9.82 16.26 32.97
C GLN A 149 -8.48 16.73 33.57
N ALA A 150 -7.97 16.00 34.56
CA ALA A 150 -6.69 16.28 35.18
C ALA A 150 -5.53 16.11 34.20
N TRP A 151 -5.54 15.06 33.38
CA TRP A 151 -4.54 14.87 32.32
C TRP A 151 -4.56 16.02 31.30
N LEU A 152 -5.76 16.49 30.91
CA LEU A 152 -5.90 17.63 30.00
C LEU A 152 -5.39 18.94 30.62
N SER A 153 -5.52 19.12 31.94
CA SER A 153 -4.93 20.28 32.63
C SER A 153 -3.42 20.16 32.83
N TYR A 154 -2.92 18.94 33.06
CA TYR A 154 -1.51 18.66 33.33
C TYR A 154 -0.66 18.72 32.06
N TYR A 155 -1.08 18.04 31.00
CA TYR A 155 -0.31 17.92 29.78
C TYR A 155 -0.46 19.15 28.88
N GLN A 156 0.58 19.98 28.82
CA GLN A 156 0.64 21.12 27.91
C GLN A 156 1.64 20.86 26.80
N GLN A 157 1.13 20.63 25.59
CA GLN A 157 1.98 20.34 24.45
C GLN A 157 2.81 21.57 24.06
N PRO A 158 4.16 21.49 24.01
CA PRO A 158 4.97 22.63 23.61
C PRO A 158 4.77 22.93 22.12
N LYS A 159 4.88 24.22 21.74
CA LYS A 159 4.56 24.72 20.38
C LYS A 159 5.31 23.97 19.26
N GLN A 160 6.53 23.51 19.54
CA GLN A 160 7.35 22.73 18.60
C GLN A 160 6.78 21.34 18.26
N CYS A 161 5.96 20.78 19.16
CA CYS A 161 5.38 19.45 19.02
C CYS A 161 4.01 19.44 18.33
N VAL A 162 3.38 20.60 18.15
CA VAL A 162 2.11 20.71 17.42
C VAL A 162 2.30 20.33 15.95
N LYS A 163 3.41 20.75 15.35
CA LYS A 163 3.77 20.42 13.97
C LYS A 163 5.29 20.36 13.78
N PRO A 164 5.95 19.27 14.20
CA PRO A 164 7.38 19.12 14.06
C PRO A 164 7.76 19.06 12.57
N LYS A 165 8.69 19.92 12.14
CA LYS A 165 9.24 19.92 10.77
C LYS A 165 10.42 18.96 10.61
N ALA A 166 11.14 18.71 11.71
CA ALA A 166 12.32 17.84 11.74
C ALA A 166 12.01 16.52 12.47
N ILE A 167 12.62 15.44 11.98
CA ILE A 167 12.46 14.09 12.57
C ILE A 167 13.00 14.05 14.01
N ALA A 168 14.10 14.74 14.29
CA ALA A 168 14.65 14.84 15.65
C ALA A 168 13.65 15.48 16.63
N THR A 169 12.98 16.57 16.22
CA THR A 169 11.94 17.22 17.02
C THR A 169 10.76 16.27 17.23
N PHE A 170 10.36 15.51 16.21
CA PHE A 170 9.30 14.51 16.36
C PHE A 170 9.66 13.43 17.40
N ALA A 171 10.87 12.88 17.34
CA ALA A 171 11.34 11.88 18.29
C ALA A 171 11.39 12.43 19.73
N TYR A 172 11.89 13.66 19.90
CA TYR A 172 11.85 14.34 21.20
C TYR A 172 10.41 14.47 21.73
N CYS A 173 9.48 14.93 20.90
CA CYS A 173 8.09 15.12 21.29
C CYS A 173 7.38 13.82 21.67
N SER A 174 7.72 12.69 21.03
CA SER A 174 7.15 11.40 21.41
C SER A 174 7.66 10.94 22.77
N GLU A 175 8.96 11.07 23.04
CA GLU A 175 9.55 10.67 24.32
C GLU A 175 9.09 11.58 25.47
N ASP A 176 9.08 12.90 25.25
CA ASP A 176 8.61 13.88 26.24
C ASP A 176 7.14 13.61 26.65
N ARG A 177 6.27 13.31 25.68
CA ARG A 177 4.88 12.94 25.95
C ARG A 177 4.78 11.67 26.79
N LEU A 178 5.64 10.68 26.56
CA LEU A 178 5.66 9.45 27.35
C LEU A 178 6.16 9.71 28.77
N ALA A 179 7.22 10.51 28.93
CA ALA A 179 7.75 10.88 30.25
C ALA A 179 6.72 11.61 31.10
N GLN A 180 6.02 12.61 30.53
CA GLN A 180 4.95 13.33 31.23
C GLN A 180 3.78 12.41 31.60
N LYS A 181 3.46 11.45 30.74
CA LYS A 181 2.43 10.43 31.02
C LYS A 181 2.80 9.60 32.24
N ILE A 182 4.05 9.12 32.30
CA ILE A 182 4.55 8.31 33.42
C ILE A 182 4.54 9.14 34.72
N ALA A 183 5.03 10.38 34.67
CA ALA A 183 5.05 11.27 35.83
C ALA A 183 3.65 11.56 36.37
N PHE A 184 2.69 11.82 35.47
CA PHE A 184 1.28 12.01 35.84
C PHE A 184 0.69 10.76 36.49
N GLU A 185 0.93 9.58 35.89
CA GLU A 185 0.43 8.32 36.44
C GLU A 185 1.06 7.97 37.78
N GLN A 186 2.31 8.36 38.03
CA GLN A 186 2.93 8.23 39.35
C GLN A 186 2.24 9.15 40.37
N SER A 187 2.02 10.42 40.03
CA SER A 187 1.34 11.39 40.91
C SER A 187 -0.12 11.05 41.25
N TYR A 188 -0.74 10.16 40.46
CA TYR A 188 -2.12 9.70 40.66
C TYR A 188 -2.23 8.37 41.38
N LYS A 189 -1.11 7.65 41.55
CA LYS A 189 -1.05 6.36 42.26
C LYS A 189 -0.70 6.53 43.74
N GLU A 190 -0.06 7.64 44.09
CA GLU A 190 0.17 8.10 45.47
C GLU A 190 -1.11 8.68 46.08
#